data_AF-A0A158BGS8-F1
#
_entry.id   AF-A0A158BGS8-F1
#
_cell.length_a   1.000
_cell.length_b   1.000
_cell.length_c   1.000
_cell.angle_alpha   90.00
_cell.angle_beta   90.00
_cell.angle_gamma   90.00
#
_symmetry.space_group_name_H-M   'P 1'
#
loop_
_entity.id
_entity.type
_entity.pdbx_description
1 polymer ?
#
loop_
_entity_poly.entity_id
_entity_poly.type
_entity_poly.pdbx_seq_one_letter_code
_entity_poly.pdbx_strand_id
1 'polypeptide(L)'
;MAAHLRDDDRPLPSWTTRCVNCHASTSKAPAFAPPLTHDALLGATSRRGGPISHYDATAFCRAVKDGIDPASVLLRKSMPRYQIADAECMALWRYVVRQ
;
A
#
# COMPACT_ATOMS: atom_id res chain seq x y z
N MET A 1 -9.61 -1.10 -11.51
CA MET A 1 -8.46 -0.18 -11.49
C MET A 1 -7.35 -0.73 -12.36
N ALA A 2 -6.72 0.11 -13.18
CA ALA A 2 -5.45 -0.24 -13.82
C ALA A 2 -4.30 0.02 -12.84
N ALA A 3 -3.21 -0.74 -12.98
CA ALA A 3 -2.00 -0.54 -12.19
C ALA A 3 -0.77 -0.84 -13.02
N HIS A 4 0.35 -0.20 -12.68
CA HIS A 4 1.62 -0.37 -13.37
C HIS A 4 2.77 -0.36 -12.35
N LEU A 5 3.95 -0.83 -12.73
CA LEU A 5 5.11 -0.77 -11.85
C LEU A 5 5.83 0.56 -12.04
N ARG A 6 6.58 0.98 -11.02
CA ARG A 6 7.46 2.13 -11.18
C ARG A 6 8.46 1.86 -12.31
N ASP A 7 8.61 2.82 -13.22
CA ASP A 7 9.48 2.76 -14.40
C ASP A 7 9.04 1.71 -15.46
N ASP A 8 7.77 1.27 -15.41
CA ASP A 8 7.15 0.40 -16.42
C ASP A 8 5.66 0.73 -16.53
N ASP A 9 5.28 1.54 -17.53
CA ASP A 9 3.92 2.04 -17.71
C ASP A 9 2.98 1.03 -18.37
N ARG A 10 3.43 -0.21 -18.60
CA ARG A 10 2.55 -1.26 -19.11
C ARG A 10 1.53 -1.62 -18.04
N PRO A 11 0.23 -1.64 -18.38
CA PRO A 11 -0.79 -2.05 -17.45
C PRO A 11 -0.59 -3.51 -17.06
N LEU A 12 -0.57 -3.77 -15.75
CA LEU A 12 -0.55 -5.10 -15.20
C LEU A 12 -1.94 -5.75 -15.32
N PRO A 13 -2.01 -7.07 -15.55
CA PRO A 13 -3.27 -7.79 -15.47
C PRO A 13 -3.96 -7.61 -14.11
N SER A 14 -5.29 -7.50 -14.10
CA SER A 14 -6.06 -7.28 -12.86
C SER A 14 -5.89 -8.39 -11.81
N TRP A 15 -5.62 -9.62 -12.24
CA TRP A 15 -5.43 -10.76 -11.33
C TRP A 15 -4.10 -10.72 -10.58
N THR A 16 -3.07 -10.04 -11.11
CA THR A 16 -1.76 -9.92 -10.45
C THR A 16 -1.72 -8.77 -9.45
N THR A 17 -2.62 -7.79 -9.56
CA THR A 17 -2.63 -6.54 -8.80
C THR A 17 -3.59 -6.54 -7.61
N ARG A 18 -4.11 -7.70 -7.19
CA ARG A 18 -4.92 -7.77 -5.97
C ARG A 18 -4.02 -7.58 -4.75
N CYS A 19 -4.37 -6.66 -3.84
CA CYS A 19 -3.55 -6.36 -2.65
C CYS A 19 -3.18 -7.61 -1.83
N VAL A 20 -4.14 -8.54 -1.70
CA VAL A 20 -3.97 -9.80 -0.95
C VAL A 20 -2.85 -10.68 -1.51
N ASN A 21 -2.49 -10.55 -2.80
CA ASN A 21 -1.40 -11.32 -3.40
C ASN A 21 -0.04 -11.02 -2.75
N CYS A 22 0.14 -9.83 -2.16
CA CYS A 22 1.39 -9.41 -1.53
C CYS A 22 1.27 -9.23 -0.02
N HIS A 23 0.12 -8.76 0.46
CA HIS A 23 -0.07 -8.33 1.84
C HIS A 23 -0.68 -9.40 2.77
N ALA A 24 -1.19 -10.51 2.23
CA ALA A 24 -1.71 -11.61 3.04
C ALA A 24 -0.60 -12.63 3.32
N SER A 25 -0.40 -12.96 4.60
CA SER A 25 0.39 -14.14 4.99
C SER A 25 -0.44 -15.41 4.77
N THR A 26 0.21 -16.52 4.45
CA THR A 26 -0.44 -17.82 4.32
C THR A 26 0.13 -18.79 5.35
N SER A 27 -0.51 -19.94 5.54
CA SER A 27 0.03 -21.01 6.40
C SER A 27 1.38 -21.56 5.91
N LYS A 28 1.74 -21.35 4.64
CA LYS A 28 2.93 -21.89 4.00
C LYS A 28 4.06 -20.88 3.83
N ALA A 29 3.76 -19.58 3.85
CA ALA A 29 4.75 -18.53 3.58
C ALA A 29 4.35 -17.19 4.21
N PRO A 30 5.34 -16.40 4.69
CA PRO A 30 5.11 -15.03 5.12
C PRO A 30 4.68 -14.14 3.94
N ALA A 31 3.96 -13.06 4.25
CA ALA A 31 3.62 -12.05 3.26
C ALA A 31 4.87 -11.44 2.60
N PHE A 32 4.76 -11.12 1.31
CA PHE A 32 5.83 -10.45 0.56
C PHE A 32 5.94 -8.95 0.93
N ALA A 33 4.83 -8.35 1.35
CA ALA A 33 4.72 -6.95 1.78
C ALA A 33 4.19 -6.87 3.23
N PRO A 34 4.38 -5.74 3.93
CA PRO A 34 3.82 -5.53 5.27
C PRO A 34 2.30 -5.73 5.29
N PRO A 35 1.71 -6.25 6.37
CA PRO A 35 0.27 -6.49 6.43
C PRO A 35 -0.53 -5.17 6.34
N LEU A 36 -1.73 -5.24 5.75
CA LEU A 36 -2.68 -4.13 5.70
C LEU A 36 -3.72 -4.27 6.83
N THR A 37 -3.24 -4.34 8.06
CA THR A 37 -4.08 -4.36 9.26
C THR A 37 -4.17 -2.98 9.88
N HIS A 38 -5.19 -2.76 10.72
CA HIS A 38 -5.32 -1.55 11.53
C HIS A 38 -3.99 -1.16 12.22
N ASP A 39 -3.38 -2.10 12.95
CA ASP A 39 -2.17 -1.82 13.74
C ASP A 39 -0.95 -1.51 12.87
N ALA A 40 -0.83 -2.13 11.70
CA ALA A 40 0.29 -1.89 10.80
C ALA A 40 0.18 -0.52 10.08
N LEU A 41 -1.04 -0.04 9.88
CA LEU A 41 -1.29 1.24 9.20
C LEU A 41 -1.29 2.42 10.17
N LEU A 42 -1.99 2.29 11.30
CA LEU A 42 -2.14 3.36 12.29
C LEU A 42 -1.08 3.32 13.39
N GLY A 43 -0.40 2.19 13.56
CA GLY A 43 0.69 2.07 14.51
C GLY A 43 1.85 3.00 14.16
N ALA A 44 2.35 3.69 15.17
CA ALA A 44 3.55 4.50 15.08
C ALA A 44 4.76 3.65 14.66
N THR A 45 5.19 3.75 13.40
CA THR A 45 6.43 3.10 12.96
C THR A 45 7.61 4.05 13.20
N SER A 46 8.40 3.76 14.23
CA SER A 46 9.70 4.40 14.42
C SER A 46 10.74 3.68 13.58
N ARG A 47 11.28 4.36 12.55
CA ARG A 47 12.54 3.93 11.94
C ARG A 47 13.68 4.58 12.73
N ARG A 48 14.74 3.82 13.03
CA ARG A 48 15.94 4.24 13.77
C ARG A 48 16.31 5.72 13.53
N GLY A 49 15.88 6.62 14.43
CA GLY A 49 16.19 8.05 14.42
C GLY A 49 15.34 8.96 13.53
N GLY A 50 14.34 8.46 12.82
CA GLY A 50 13.40 9.26 12.01
C GLY A 50 12.14 9.66 12.80
N PRO A 51 11.43 10.73 12.38
CA PRO A 51 10.15 11.09 12.98
C PRO A 51 9.15 9.94 12.82
N ILE A 52 8.35 9.73 13.86
CA ILE A 52 7.25 8.75 13.82
C ILE A 52 6.32 9.15 12.67
N SER A 53 6.08 8.19 11.78
CA SER A 53 5.10 8.35 10.71
C SER A 53 4.08 7.23 10.81
N HIS A 54 2.81 7.59 10.63
CA HIS A 54 1.68 6.67 10.57
C HIS A 54 0.88 7.00 9.30
N TYR A 55 0.12 6.03 8.80
CA TYR A 55 -0.80 6.30 7.71
C TYR A 55 -2.03 7.03 8.23
N ASP A 56 -2.39 8.10 7.53
CA ASP A 56 -3.77 8.59 7.46
C ASP A 56 -4.35 8.27 6.06
N ALA A 57 -5.60 8.67 5.81
CA ALA A 57 -6.24 8.45 4.52
C ALA A 57 -5.46 9.09 3.35
N THR A 58 -4.89 10.27 3.57
CA THR A 58 -4.16 11.03 2.54
C THR A 58 -2.85 10.34 2.19
N ALA A 59 -2.06 9.98 3.19
CA ALA A 59 -0.80 9.28 3.03
C ALA A 59 -1.00 7.87 2.47
N PHE A 60 -2.08 7.18 2.85
CA PHE A 60 -2.47 5.90 2.26
C PHE A 60 -2.75 6.04 0.76
N CYS A 61 -3.55 7.04 0.37
CA CYS A 61 -3.85 7.27 -1.03
C CYS A 61 -2.63 7.69 -1.84
N ARG A 62 -1.71 8.46 -1.25
CA ARG A 62 -0.41 8.77 -1.86
C ARG A 62 0.43 7.50 -2.06
N ALA A 63 0.45 6.60 -1.10
CA ALA A 63 1.15 5.33 -1.22
C ALA A 63 0.57 4.45 -2.33
N VAL A 64 -0.76 4.39 -2.45
CA VAL A 64 -1.45 3.59 -3.47
C VAL A 64 -1.27 4.17 -4.89
N LYS A 65 -1.34 5.49 -5.04
CA LYS A 65 -1.26 6.15 -6.36
C LYS A 65 0.18 6.35 -6.81
N ASP A 66 1.02 6.89 -5.92
CA ASP A 66 2.34 7.38 -6.27
C ASP A 66 3.47 6.46 -5.81
N GLY A 67 3.15 5.49 -4.95
CA GLY A 67 4.14 4.59 -4.35
C GLY A 67 5.03 5.31 -3.35
N ILE A 68 4.49 6.26 -2.58
CA ILE A 68 5.25 7.03 -1.59
C ILE A 68 4.61 6.88 -0.20
N ASP A 69 5.41 6.44 0.78
CA ASP A 69 4.95 6.24 2.17
C ASP A 69 4.79 7.57 2.95
N PRO A 70 4.25 7.53 4.19
CA PRO A 70 4.04 8.72 5.02
C PRO A 70 5.34 9.44 5.39
N ALA A 71 6.47 8.73 5.42
CA ALA A 71 7.81 9.31 5.62
C ALA A 71 8.42 9.86 4.34
N SER A 72 7.65 9.95 3.24
CA SER A 72 8.11 10.40 1.92
C SER A 72 9.18 9.51 1.28
N VAL A 73 9.21 8.24 1.69
CA VAL A 73 10.08 7.22 1.09
C VAL A 73 9.35 6.55 -0.05
N LEU A 74 10.05 6.39 -1.18
CA LEU A 74 9.56 5.60 -2.31
C LEU A 74 9.45 4.12 -1.91
N LEU A 75 8.27 3.56 -2.12
CA LEU A 75 8.01 2.14 -1.96
C LEU A 75 8.81 1.32 -2.99
N ARG A 76 8.95 0.02 -2.70
CA ARG A 76 9.65 -0.93 -3.57
C ARG A 76 8.99 -0.93 -4.95
N LYS A 77 9.80 -1.11 -6.01
CA LYS A 77 9.32 -1.17 -7.41
C LYS A 77 8.20 -2.21 -7.61
N SER A 78 8.20 -3.29 -6.81
CA SER A 78 7.19 -4.34 -6.84
C SER A 78 5.82 -3.92 -6.30
N MET A 79 5.71 -2.77 -5.62
CA MET A 79 4.41 -2.21 -5.23
C MET A 79 3.80 -1.50 -6.45
N PRO A 80 2.65 -1.97 -6.97
CA PRO A 80 2.01 -1.32 -8.10
C PRO A 80 1.48 0.07 -7.74
N ARG A 81 1.54 0.98 -8.72
CA ARG A 81 0.85 2.29 -8.69
C ARG A 81 -0.50 2.14 -9.33
N TYR A 82 -1.56 2.48 -8.60
CA TYR A 82 -2.94 2.29 -9.05
C TYR A 82 -3.51 3.59 -9.61
N GLN A 83 -4.11 3.49 -10.79
CA GLN A 83 -5.05 4.49 -11.29
C GLN A 83 -6.38 4.25 -10.57
N ILE A 84 -6.61 5.02 -9.52
CA ILE A 84 -7.77 4.93 -8.62
C ILE A 84 -8.31 6.32 -8.33
N ALA A 85 -9.63 6.49 -8.37
CA ALA A 85 -10.24 7.77 -8.02
C ALA A 85 -10.16 8.04 -6.50
N ASP A 86 -10.21 9.30 -6.09
CA ASP A 86 -10.11 9.69 -4.67
C ASP A 86 -11.17 9.00 -3.82
N ALA A 87 -12.42 8.97 -4.29
CA ALA A 87 -13.54 8.33 -3.60
C ALA A 87 -13.34 6.81 -3.42
N GLU A 88 -12.81 6.14 -4.45
CA GLU A 88 -12.52 4.70 -4.40
C GLU A 88 -11.36 4.42 -3.44
N CYS A 89 -10.32 5.26 -3.45
CA CYS A 89 -9.20 5.13 -2.54
C CYS A 89 -9.62 5.34 -1.08
N MET A 90 -10.49 6.32 -0.81
CA MET A 90 -11.09 6.51 0.50
C MET A 90 -11.93 5.30 0.95
N ALA A 91 -12.67 4.68 0.03
CA ALA A 91 -13.43 3.47 0.33
C ALA A 91 -12.48 2.31 0.67
N LEU A 92 -11.39 2.14 -0.08
CA LEU A 92 -10.35 1.16 0.20
C LEU A 92 -9.70 1.40 1.57
N TRP A 93 -9.33 2.65 1.89
CA TRP A 93 -8.80 3.01 3.20
C TRP A 93 -9.73 2.57 4.33
N ARG A 94 -11.02 2.94 4.23
CA ARG A 94 -12.04 2.58 5.21
C ARG A 94 -12.27 1.07 5.34
N TYR A 95 -11.99 0.31 4.30
CA TYR A 95 -12.08 -1.14 4.32
C TYR A 95 -10.86 -1.75 5.03
N VAL A 96 -9.64 -1.35 4.65
CA VAL A 96 -8.40 -1.95 5.18
C VAL A 96 -8.16 -1.63 6.65
N VAL A 97 -8.55 -0.44 7.13
CA VAL A 97 -8.38 -0.09 8.56
C VAL A 97 -9.39 -0.77 9.48
N ARG A 98 -10.40 -1.46 8.94
CA ARG A 98 -11.34 -2.27 9.74
C ARG A 98 -10.94 -3.74 9.83
N GLN A 99 -9.86 -4.14 9.16
CA GLN A 99 -9.32 -5.49 9.17
C GLN A 99 -8.25 -5.65 10.25
#